data_AF-A0A1P8MTI9-F1
#
_entry.id   AF-A0A1P8MTI9-F1
#
_cell.length_a   1.000
_cell.length_b   1.000
_cell.length_c   1.000
_cell.angle_alpha   90.00
_cell.angle_beta   90.00
_cell.angle_gamma   90.00
#
_symmetry.space_group_name_H-M   'P 1'
#
loop_
_entity.id
_entity.type
_entity.pdbx_description
1 polymer ?
#
loop_
_entity_poly.entity_id
_entity_poly.type
_entity_poly.pdbx_seq_one_letter_code
_entity_poly.pdbx_strand_id
1 'polypeptide(L)'
;MNQTATYPRAMQVPADHGLQVVQASGQQADMPDAVQLWAEENGFTLAALDRCLQSPPLRACAQAGVVAPPAMALDLSMGDAQKRVARALHALLPDASDQITRLHGPNGYRLFIEPGVPALTLHDARPVITLPSLDTVGDLILLAHEVGHALQLALTPAAPPPVLRELAAFVAEHALTRDIAGSEPDLATALSDIMASDDTHYCAEGRTALSRALYCGAARYDYGWNYPLPRLVAGRDATRAQAEAVFRADRNAVAQLFDSAGLSLW
;
A
#
# COMPACT_ATOMS: atom_id res chain seq x y z
N MET A 1 17.59 -17.87 -27.60
CA MET A 1 18.38 -17.32 -26.48
C MET A 1 17.37 -16.76 -25.49
N ASN A 2 17.04 -17.53 -24.45
CA ASN A 2 16.03 -17.15 -23.46
C ASN A 2 16.65 -16.15 -22.48
N GLN A 3 16.24 -14.87 -22.59
CA GLN A 3 16.44 -13.91 -21.52
C GLN A 3 15.36 -14.18 -20.47
N THR A 4 15.76 -14.76 -19.35
CA THR A 4 14.97 -14.73 -18.12
C THR A 4 14.83 -13.27 -17.70
N ALA A 5 13.64 -12.70 -17.87
CA ALA A 5 13.28 -11.41 -17.32
C ALA A 5 13.33 -11.51 -15.79
N THR A 6 14.39 -10.99 -15.19
CA THR A 6 14.45 -10.72 -13.75
C THR A 6 13.47 -9.60 -13.46
N TYR A 7 12.36 -9.92 -12.78
CA TYR A 7 11.50 -8.93 -12.14
C TYR A 7 12.37 -7.97 -11.32
N PRO A 8 12.11 -6.66 -11.33
CA PRO A 8 12.84 -5.74 -10.49
C PRO A 8 12.61 -6.15 -9.03
N ARG A 9 13.71 -6.60 -8.44
CA ARG A 9 13.95 -6.82 -7.02
C ARG A 9 13.22 -5.74 -6.22
N ALA A 10 12.46 -6.17 -5.20
CA ALA A 10 11.75 -5.35 -4.22
C ALA A 10 12.23 -3.89 -4.18
N MET A 11 11.31 -2.98 -4.51
CA MET A 11 11.51 -1.54 -4.53
C MET A 11 12.24 -1.08 -3.27
N GLN A 12 13.53 -0.74 -3.42
CA GLN A 12 14.18 0.15 -2.47
C GLN A 12 13.60 1.53 -2.71
N VAL A 13 12.53 1.86 -1.97
CA VAL A 13 12.06 3.23 -1.87
C VAL A 13 13.21 4.06 -1.29
N PRO A 14 13.69 5.13 -1.97
CA PRO A 14 14.71 5.99 -1.41
C PRO A 14 14.20 6.58 -0.07
N ALA A 15 14.93 6.33 1.00
CA ALA A 15 14.58 6.73 2.37
C ALA A 15 14.64 8.25 2.63
N ASP A 16 14.69 9.10 1.60
CA ASP A 16 15.04 10.51 1.73
C ASP A 16 13.89 11.44 1.31
N HIS A 17 12.84 11.45 2.13
CA HIS A 17 11.98 12.63 2.28
C HIS A 17 11.94 13.04 3.76
N GLY A 18 12.98 13.76 4.20
CA GLY A 18 12.77 14.88 5.12
C GLY A 18 13.12 14.75 6.61
N LEU A 19 13.99 13.83 7.04
CA LEU A 19 14.63 13.92 8.36
C LEU A 19 16.13 14.17 8.19
N GLN A 20 16.52 15.44 7.99
CA GLN A 20 17.92 15.84 8.13
C GLN A 20 18.29 15.80 9.61
N VAL A 21 18.89 14.68 10.04
CA VAL A 21 19.56 14.59 11.33
C VAL A 21 20.89 15.35 11.21
N VAL A 22 20.92 16.55 11.79
CA VAL A 22 22.14 17.32 12.00
C VAL A 22 23.09 16.46 12.86
N GLN A 23 24.21 16.02 12.29
CA GLN A 23 25.27 15.38 13.07
C GLN A 23 25.95 16.42 13.95
N ALA A 24 25.45 16.58 15.17
CA ALA A 24 26.16 17.27 16.24
C ALA A 24 27.14 16.28 16.89
N SER A 25 28.43 16.56 16.78
CA SER A 25 29.49 15.87 17.49
C SER A 25 29.40 16.19 18.99
N GLY A 26 29.05 15.20 19.81
CA GLY A 26 29.17 15.29 21.27
C GLY A 26 27.94 14.74 21.99
N GLN A 27 28.14 13.66 22.75
CA GLN A 27 27.16 12.87 23.50
C GLN A 27 26.19 12.06 22.64
N GLN A 28 26.38 10.74 22.68
CA GLN A 28 25.44 9.74 22.16
C GLN A 28 24.20 9.80 23.06
N ALA A 29 23.30 10.75 22.79
CA ALA A 29 21.98 10.74 23.38
C ALA A 29 21.33 9.39 23.07
N ASP A 30 20.60 8.81 24.03
CA ASP A 30 19.74 7.65 23.83
C ASP A 30 18.73 8.00 22.74
N MET A 31 19.08 7.74 21.49
CA MET A 31 18.18 7.92 20.35
C MET A 31 17.04 6.91 20.54
N PRO A 32 15.77 7.36 20.51
CA PRO A 32 14.64 6.47 20.65
C PRO A 32 14.69 5.40 19.56
N ASP A 33 14.33 4.17 19.93
CA ASP A 33 14.28 3.04 19.02
C ASP A 33 13.34 3.35 17.85
N ALA A 34 13.82 3.19 16.61
CA ALA A 34 13.04 3.57 15.43
C ALA A 34 11.72 2.80 15.33
N VAL A 35 11.66 1.56 15.86
CA VAL A 35 10.40 0.78 15.88
C VAL A 35 9.39 1.37 16.87
N GLN A 36 9.85 1.99 17.96
CA GLN A 36 8.99 2.64 18.94
C GLN A 36 8.35 3.90 18.34
N LEU A 37 9.16 4.76 17.71
CA LEU A 37 8.65 5.95 17.02
C LEU A 37 7.65 5.58 15.91
N TRP A 38 7.98 4.54 15.13
CA TRP A 38 7.09 4.03 14.10
C TRP A 38 5.77 3.50 14.67
N ALA A 39 5.81 2.75 15.78
CA ALA A 39 4.61 2.23 16.43
C ALA A 39 3.73 3.38 16.94
N GLU A 40 4.33 4.37 17.60
CA GLU A 40 3.62 5.55 18.11
C GLU A 40 2.96 6.37 17.00
N GLU A 41 3.67 6.64 15.89
CA GLU A 41 3.14 7.37 14.73
C GLU A 41 1.87 6.69 14.16
N ASN A 42 1.92 5.36 14.07
CA ASN A 42 0.86 4.54 13.53
C ASN A 42 -0.20 4.13 14.58
N GLY A 43 -0.07 4.60 15.83
CA GLY A 43 -1.06 4.37 16.88
C GLY A 43 -1.04 2.98 17.51
N PHE A 44 0.08 2.27 17.43
CA PHE A 44 0.28 0.96 18.07
C PHE A 44 0.98 1.10 19.42
N THR A 45 0.56 0.30 20.40
CA THR A 45 1.45 -0.07 21.50
C THR A 45 2.39 -1.19 21.05
N LEU A 46 3.60 -1.29 21.62
CA LEU A 46 4.52 -2.39 21.31
C LEU A 46 3.91 -3.77 21.63
N ALA A 47 3.10 -3.85 22.70
CA ALA A 47 2.38 -5.07 23.05
C ALA A 47 1.28 -5.43 22.04
N ALA A 48 0.55 -4.45 21.51
CA ALA A 48 -0.43 -4.66 20.45
C ALA A 48 0.25 -5.11 19.15
N LEU A 49 1.36 -4.46 18.78
CA LEU A 49 2.17 -4.83 17.63
C LEU A 49 2.68 -6.28 17.74
N ASP A 50 3.20 -6.67 18.90
CA ASP A 50 3.63 -8.05 19.18
C ASP A 50 2.49 -9.05 18.92
N ARG A 51 1.31 -8.81 19.51
CA ARG A 51 0.13 -9.66 19.30
C ARG A 51 -0.24 -9.77 17.82
N CYS A 52 -0.20 -8.66 17.08
CA CYS A 52 -0.48 -8.65 15.64
C CYS A 52 0.54 -9.52 14.87
N LEU A 53 1.82 -9.40 15.19
CA LEU A 53 2.90 -10.16 14.56
C LEU A 53 2.83 -11.67 14.84
N GLN A 54 2.27 -12.05 15.99
CA GLN A 54 2.05 -13.44 16.38
C GLN A 54 0.72 -14.01 15.88
N SER A 55 -0.15 -13.20 15.26
CA SER A 55 -1.49 -13.62 14.87
C SER A 55 -1.48 -14.73 13.80
N PRO A 56 -2.40 -15.71 13.86
CA PRO A 56 -2.50 -16.75 12.84
C PRO A 56 -2.67 -16.23 11.39
N PRO A 57 -3.47 -15.18 11.12
CA PRO A 57 -3.61 -14.65 9.77
C PRO A 57 -2.28 -14.18 9.16
N LEU A 58 -1.46 -13.46 9.94
CA LEU A 58 -0.15 -13.00 9.46
C LEU A 58 0.84 -14.14 9.27
N ARG A 59 0.73 -15.19 10.08
CA ARG A 59 1.53 -16.41 9.91
C ARG A 59 1.14 -17.18 8.66
N ALA A 60 -0.16 -17.29 8.38
CA ALA A 60 -0.68 -17.94 7.17
C ALA A 60 -0.29 -17.16 5.90
N CYS A 61 -0.43 -15.83 5.91
CA CYS A 61 -0.02 -14.98 4.78
C CYS A 61 1.47 -15.17 4.42
N ALA A 62 2.34 -15.28 5.42
CA ALA A 62 3.77 -15.52 5.23
C ALA A 62 4.13 -16.94 4.74
N GLN A 63 3.20 -17.90 4.79
CA GLN A 63 3.42 -19.31 4.46
C GLN A 63 2.80 -19.71 3.12
N ALA A 64 1.99 -18.84 2.52
CA ALA A 64 1.47 -19.03 1.18
C ALA A 64 2.64 -18.93 0.20
N GLY A 65 3.31 -20.04 -0.10
CA GLY A 65 4.35 -20.08 -1.11
C GLY A 65 3.71 -19.92 -2.49
N VAL A 66 3.61 -18.69 -2.99
CA VAL A 66 3.10 -18.41 -4.33
C VAL A 66 4.28 -18.21 -5.28
N VAL A 67 4.28 -18.96 -6.39
CA VAL A 67 5.20 -18.71 -7.49
C VAL A 67 4.70 -17.47 -8.21
N ALA A 68 5.56 -16.45 -8.35
CA ALA A 68 5.21 -15.23 -9.07
C ALA A 68 4.63 -15.59 -10.45
N PRO A 69 3.42 -15.12 -10.77
CA PRO A 69 2.82 -15.41 -12.06
C PRO A 69 3.69 -14.83 -13.20
N PRO A 70 3.68 -15.47 -14.37
CA PRO A 70 4.36 -14.89 -15.54
C PRO A 70 3.75 -13.52 -15.85
N ALA A 71 4.59 -12.59 -16.29
CA ALA A 71 4.13 -11.26 -16.68
C ALA A 71 3.11 -11.38 -17.82
N MET A 72 1.84 -11.09 -17.51
CA MET A 72 0.78 -11.01 -18.51
C MET A 72 0.80 -9.61 -19.11
N ALA A 73 0.96 -9.55 -20.43
CA ALA A 73 0.92 -8.28 -21.16
C ALA A 73 -0.46 -7.62 -21.02
N LEU A 74 -0.44 -6.30 -20.90
CA LEU A 74 -1.62 -5.46 -20.78
C LEU A 74 -1.71 -4.56 -22.00
N ASP A 75 -2.74 -4.74 -22.82
CA ASP A 75 -3.03 -3.84 -23.94
C ASP A 75 -4.07 -2.81 -23.49
N LEU A 76 -3.63 -1.83 -22.69
CA LEU A 76 -4.46 -0.71 -22.24
C LEU A 76 -3.75 0.62 -22.44
N SER A 77 -4.47 1.60 -22.97
CA SER A 77 -4.03 2.98 -22.89
C SER A 77 -4.03 3.45 -21.44
N MET A 78 -3.15 4.41 -21.11
CA MET A 78 -3.15 5.03 -19.79
C MET A 78 -4.53 5.56 -19.39
N GLY A 79 -5.24 6.21 -20.33
CA GLY A 79 -6.57 6.74 -20.07
C GLY A 79 -7.60 5.66 -19.74
N ASP A 80 -7.51 4.48 -20.36
CA ASP A 80 -8.44 3.39 -20.09
C ASP A 80 -8.10 2.64 -18.79
N ALA A 81 -6.82 2.47 -18.48
CA ALA A 81 -6.38 1.96 -17.19
C ALA A 81 -6.86 2.87 -16.03
N GLN A 82 -6.68 4.19 -16.16
CA GLN A 82 -7.18 5.16 -15.19
C GLN A 82 -8.70 5.12 -15.04
N LYS A 83 -9.46 4.97 -16.14
CA LYS A 83 -10.92 4.85 -16.08
C LYS A 83 -11.37 3.61 -15.33
N ARG A 84 -10.67 2.48 -15.51
CA ARG A 84 -10.97 1.23 -14.79
C ARG A 84 -10.78 1.41 -13.29
N VAL A 85 -9.63 1.95 -12.87
CA VAL A 85 -9.36 2.21 -11.45
C VAL A 85 -10.37 3.19 -10.85
N ALA A 86 -10.67 4.28 -11.54
CA ALA A 86 -11.65 5.26 -11.07
C ALA A 86 -13.06 4.69 -10.97
N ARG A 87 -13.49 3.86 -11.94
CA ARG A 87 -14.79 3.17 -11.90
C ARG A 87 -14.89 2.28 -10.65
N ALA A 88 -13.86 1.47 -10.40
CA ALA A 88 -13.80 0.60 -9.23
C ALA A 88 -13.88 1.39 -7.92
N LEU A 89 -13.13 2.49 -7.82
CA LEU A 89 -13.16 3.37 -6.65
C LEU A 89 -14.49 4.11 -6.53
N HIS A 90 -15.14 4.51 -7.61
CA HIS A 90 -16.46 5.14 -7.57
C HIS A 90 -17.54 4.15 -7.10
N ALA A 91 -17.45 2.88 -7.54
CA ALA A 91 -18.34 1.83 -7.07
C ALA A 91 -18.18 1.60 -5.55
N LEU A 92 -16.95 1.67 -5.05
CA LEU A 92 -16.64 1.54 -3.63
C LEU A 92 -17.04 2.78 -2.81
N LEU A 93 -16.70 3.98 -3.30
CA LEU A 93 -16.75 5.27 -2.60
C LEU A 93 -17.58 6.31 -3.37
N PRO A 94 -18.91 6.14 -3.47
CA PRO A 94 -19.75 7.05 -4.25
C PRO A 94 -19.73 8.48 -3.71
N ASP A 95 -19.52 8.68 -2.40
CA ASP A 95 -19.49 10.02 -1.81
C ASP A 95 -18.18 10.78 -2.08
N ALA A 96 -17.17 10.10 -2.66
CA ALA A 96 -15.91 10.69 -3.12
C ALA A 96 -15.91 10.94 -4.64
N SER A 97 -17.07 10.88 -5.31
CA SER A 97 -17.20 10.99 -6.77
C SER A 97 -16.54 12.23 -7.35
N ASP A 98 -16.61 13.37 -6.66
CA ASP A 98 -15.98 14.61 -7.13
C ASP A 98 -14.45 14.50 -7.16
N GLN A 99 -13.84 13.92 -6.12
CA GLN A 99 -12.40 13.70 -6.02
C GLN A 99 -11.94 12.61 -7.00
N ILE A 100 -12.74 11.57 -7.19
CA ILE A 100 -12.49 10.50 -8.16
C ILE A 100 -12.60 11.05 -9.59
N THR A 101 -13.59 11.87 -9.91
CA THR A 101 -13.72 12.47 -11.25
C THR A 101 -12.54 13.38 -11.56
N ARG A 102 -11.95 14.03 -10.55
CA ARG A 102 -10.70 14.78 -10.69
C ARG A 102 -9.48 13.90 -10.98
N LEU A 103 -9.57 12.56 -10.92
CA LEU A 103 -8.56 11.68 -11.53
C LEU A 103 -8.45 11.93 -13.04
N HIS A 104 -9.53 12.37 -13.68
CA HIS A 104 -9.63 12.55 -15.12
C HIS A 104 -9.93 14.01 -15.45
N GLY A 105 -8.90 14.84 -15.49
CA GLY A 105 -9.08 16.20 -15.98
C GLY A 105 -7.78 16.97 -16.17
N PRO A 106 -7.79 18.05 -16.97
CA PRO A 106 -6.61 18.91 -17.17
C PRO A 106 -6.11 19.55 -15.86
N ASN A 107 -6.99 19.65 -14.86
CA ASN A 107 -6.69 20.14 -13.51
C ASN A 107 -6.61 19.01 -12.46
N GLY A 108 -6.65 17.76 -12.91
CA GLY A 108 -6.64 16.56 -12.08
C GLY A 108 -5.26 16.14 -11.61
N TYR A 109 -5.15 14.90 -11.15
CA TYR A 109 -3.85 14.29 -10.83
C TYR A 109 -3.00 14.19 -12.08
N ARG A 110 -1.69 14.39 -11.90
CA ARG A 110 -0.74 14.22 -13.00
C ARG A 110 -0.21 12.80 -12.96
N LEU A 111 -0.31 12.09 -14.06
CA LEU A 111 0.20 10.73 -14.17
C LEU A 111 1.27 10.65 -15.26
N PHE A 112 2.42 10.09 -14.91
CA PHE A 112 3.54 9.88 -15.83
C PHE A 112 3.99 8.43 -15.84
N ILE A 113 4.37 7.94 -17.02
CA ILE A 113 5.22 6.76 -17.15
C ILE A 113 6.65 7.27 -17.25
N GLU A 114 7.50 6.86 -16.31
CA GLU A 114 8.91 7.23 -16.26
C GLU A 114 9.77 5.98 -16.06
N PRO A 115 10.28 5.39 -17.15
CA PRO A 115 11.06 4.16 -17.06
C PRO A 115 12.27 4.29 -16.14
N GLY A 116 12.43 3.34 -15.23
CA GLY A 116 13.51 3.32 -14.24
C GLY A 116 13.23 4.11 -12.97
N VAL A 117 12.11 4.83 -12.90
CA VAL A 117 11.63 5.45 -11.66
C VAL A 117 10.61 4.51 -11.00
N PRO A 118 10.76 4.21 -9.69
CA PRO A 118 9.76 3.42 -8.97
C PRO A 118 8.38 4.06 -9.03
N ALA A 119 7.34 3.26 -8.85
CA ALA A 119 6.02 3.84 -8.63
C ALA A 119 6.00 4.63 -7.33
N LEU A 120 5.36 5.79 -7.37
CA LEU A 120 5.24 6.68 -6.23
C LEU A 120 4.14 7.70 -6.45
N THR A 121 3.58 8.16 -5.33
CA THR A 121 2.65 9.28 -5.25
C THR A 121 3.27 10.40 -4.46
N LEU A 122 3.42 11.57 -5.09
CA LEU A 122 3.84 12.81 -4.42
C LEU A 122 2.65 13.72 -4.18
N HIS A 123 2.66 14.38 -3.02
CA HIS A 123 1.73 15.45 -2.71
C HIS A 123 2.45 16.80 -2.77
N ASP A 124 2.07 17.61 -3.76
CA ASP A 124 2.38 19.05 -3.81
C ASP A 124 1.04 19.81 -3.86
N ALA A 125 0.88 20.83 -4.69
CA ALA A 125 -0.43 21.48 -4.91
C ALA A 125 -1.52 20.54 -5.48
N ARG A 126 -1.12 19.43 -6.12
CA ARG A 126 -1.99 18.35 -6.61
C ARG A 126 -1.21 17.03 -6.62
N PRO A 127 -1.84 15.88 -6.36
CA PRO A 127 -1.12 14.61 -6.40
C PRO A 127 -0.53 14.30 -7.79
N VAL A 128 0.69 13.78 -7.76
CA VAL A 128 1.45 13.31 -8.93
C VAL A 128 1.74 11.83 -8.74
N ILE A 129 1.36 11.03 -9.72
CA ILE A 129 1.61 9.59 -9.77
C ILE A 129 2.66 9.32 -10.84
N THR A 130 3.70 8.60 -10.48
CA THR A 130 4.68 8.07 -11.44
C THR A 130 4.56 6.55 -11.46
N LEU A 131 4.66 5.95 -12.64
CA LEU A 131 4.75 4.51 -12.85
C LEU A 131 5.97 4.18 -13.72
N PRO A 132 6.65 3.05 -13.49
CA PRO A 132 7.77 2.64 -14.36
C PRO A 132 7.31 2.21 -15.76
N SER A 133 6.12 1.60 -15.85
CA SER A 133 5.52 1.05 -17.07
C SER A 133 4.00 0.96 -16.93
N LEU A 134 3.30 0.67 -18.03
CA LEU A 134 1.90 0.23 -18.05
C LEU A 134 1.74 -0.88 -19.11
N ASP A 135 2.67 -1.82 -19.12
CA ASP A 135 2.78 -2.85 -20.16
C ASP A 135 2.28 -4.21 -19.67
N THR A 136 2.06 -4.34 -18.36
CA THR A 136 1.71 -5.59 -17.70
C THR A 136 0.53 -5.41 -16.74
N VAL A 137 -0.11 -6.52 -16.42
CA VAL A 137 -1.20 -6.56 -15.43
C VAL A 137 -0.72 -6.13 -14.04
N GLY A 138 0.56 -6.36 -13.71
CA GLY A 138 1.16 -5.86 -12.47
C GLY A 138 1.22 -4.34 -12.42
N ASP A 139 1.46 -3.68 -13.56
CA ASP A 139 1.43 -2.22 -13.63
C ASP A 139 0.02 -1.65 -13.38
N LEU A 140 -1.04 -2.42 -13.70
CA LEU A 140 -2.42 -2.00 -13.42
C LEU A 140 -2.74 -2.07 -11.91
N ILE A 141 -2.25 -3.08 -11.19
CA ILE A 141 -2.30 -3.10 -9.71
C ILE A 141 -1.53 -1.91 -9.15
N LEU A 142 -0.33 -1.66 -9.66
CA LEU A 142 0.51 -0.57 -9.19
C LEU A 142 -0.14 0.79 -9.44
N LEU A 143 -0.82 0.96 -10.58
CA LEU A 143 -1.65 2.12 -10.83
C LEU A 143 -2.78 2.27 -9.79
N ALA A 144 -3.50 1.18 -9.48
CA ALA A 144 -4.55 1.20 -8.48
C ALA A 144 -4.02 1.58 -7.09
N HIS A 145 -2.85 1.05 -6.73
CA HIS A 145 -2.13 1.35 -5.50
C HIS A 145 -1.85 2.85 -5.36
N GLU A 146 -1.16 3.44 -6.34
CA GLU A 146 -0.80 4.86 -6.32
C GLU A 146 -2.02 5.79 -6.41
N VAL A 147 -3.04 5.41 -7.18
CA VAL A 147 -4.31 6.13 -7.18
C VAL A 147 -4.98 6.09 -5.81
N GLY A 148 -4.88 4.98 -5.07
CA GLY A 148 -5.36 4.86 -3.71
C GLY A 148 -4.71 5.89 -2.78
N HIS A 149 -3.38 6.02 -2.84
CA HIS A 149 -2.66 7.08 -2.11
C HIS A 149 -3.12 8.48 -2.52
N ALA A 150 -3.19 8.76 -3.83
CA ALA A 150 -3.58 10.07 -4.34
C ALA A 150 -4.99 10.47 -3.89
N LEU A 151 -5.95 9.53 -3.93
CA LEU A 151 -7.31 9.76 -3.49
C LEU A 151 -7.37 10.01 -1.98
N GLN A 152 -6.65 9.24 -1.16
CA GLN A 152 -6.60 9.46 0.29
C GLN A 152 -6.04 10.84 0.63
N LEU A 153 -4.96 11.26 -0.04
CA LEU A 153 -4.39 12.60 0.12
C LEU A 153 -5.36 13.72 -0.29
N ALA A 154 -6.22 13.48 -1.28
CA ALA A 154 -7.24 14.45 -1.68
C ALA A 154 -8.44 14.53 -0.73
N LEU A 155 -8.68 13.48 0.06
CA LEU A 155 -9.79 13.38 1.01
C LEU A 155 -9.37 13.76 2.45
N THR A 156 -8.07 13.92 2.70
CA THR A 156 -7.53 14.18 4.04
C THR A 156 -6.81 15.52 4.09
N PRO A 157 -6.99 16.31 5.17
CA PRO A 157 -6.32 17.61 5.30
C PRO A 157 -4.85 17.50 5.72
N ALA A 158 -4.42 16.35 6.22
CA ALA A 158 -3.07 16.08 6.71
C ALA A 158 -2.62 14.70 6.23
N ALA A 159 -1.30 14.52 6.08
CA ALA A 159 -0.71 13.26 5.68
C ALA A 159 -1.12 12.15 6.67
N PRO A 160 -1.78 11.07 6.20
CA PRO A 160 -2.12 9.94 7.06
C PRO A 160 -0.85 9.20 7.52
N PRO A 161 -0.90 8.49 8.66
CA PRO A 161 0.19 7.61 9.09
C PRO A 161 0.54 6.58 8.02
N PRO A 162 1.81 6.18 7.91
CA PRO A 162 2.26 5.26 6.86
C PRO A 162 1.42 3.98 6.69
N VAL A 163 1.07 3.30 7.78
CA VAL A 163 0.23 2.07 7.75
C VAL A 163 -1.18 2.36 7.20
N LEU A 164 -1.75 3.51 7.53
CA LEU A 164 -3.06 3.93 7.01
C LEU A 164 -2.99 4.29 5.51
N ARG A 165 -1.84 4.79 5.04
CA ARG A 165 -1.64 5.06 3.61
C ARG A 165 -1.59 3.80 2.78
N GLU A 166 -0.80 2.82 3.23
CA GLU A 166 -0.72 1.50 2.58
C GLU A 166 -2.08 0.79 2.60
N LEU A 167 -2.86 0.95 3.68
CA LEU A 167 -4.20 0.37 3.73
C LEU A 167 -5.14 0.93 2.66
N ALA A 168 -5.11 2.24 2.41
CA ALA A 168 -5.92 2.84 1.34
C ALA A 168 -5.50 2.34 -0.05
N ALA A 169 -4.19 2.21 -0.29
CA ALA A 169 -3.67 1.69 -1.54
C ALA A 169 -4.09 0.23 -1.78
N PHE A 170 -3.96 -0.63 -0.77
CA PHE A 170 -4.39 -2.03 -0.88
C PHE A 170 -5.90 -2.18 -1.02
N VAL A 171 -6.70 -1.34 -0.37
CA VAL A 171 -8.16 -1.31 -0.59
C VAL A 171 -8.47 -0.93 -2.04
N ALA A 172 -7.72 -0.02 -2.65
CA ALA A 172 -7.90 0.34 -4.06
C ALA A 172 -7.57 -0.82 -5.01
N GLU A 173 -6.51 -1.59 -4.74
CA GLU A 173 -6.17 -2.80 -5.49
C GLU A 173 -7.30 -3.83 -5.42
N HIS A 174 -7.80 -4.13 -4.22
CA HIS A 174 -8.93 -5.05 -4.05
C HIS A 174 -10.22 -4.53 -4.71
N ALA A 175 -10.46 -3.22 -4.69
CA ALA A 175 -11.61 -2.61 -5.36
C ALA A 175 -11.55 -2.86 -6.86
N LEU A 176 -10.38 -2.63 -7.49
CA LEU A 176 -10.16 -2.90 -8.90
C LEU A 176 -10.44 -4.37 -9.23
N THR A 177 -9.80 -5.29 -8.51
CA THR A 177 -9.92 -6.74 -8.78
C THR A 177 -11.37 -7.23 -8.63
N ARG A 178 -12.12 -6.73 -7.64
CA ARG A 178 -13.55 -7.06 -7.46
C ARG A 178 -14.41 -6.49 -8.60
N ASP A 179 -14.17 -5.26 -9.02
CA ASP A 179 -14.98 -4.58 -10.05
C ASP A 179 -14.89 -5.28 -11.42
N ILE A 180 -13.71 -5.77 -11.79
CA ILE A 180 -13.50 -6.46 -13.06
C ILE A 180 -13.89 -7.95 -13.05
N ALA A 181 -14.03 -8.58 -11.86
CA ALA A 181 -14.24 -10.02 -11.75
C ALA A 181 -15.50 -10.51 -12.48
N GLY A 182 -16.52 -9.68 -12.58
CA GLY A 182 -17.76 -10.00 -13.30
C GLY A 182 -17.66 -9.90 -14.83
N SER A 183 -16.74 -9.09 -15.36
CA SER A 183 -16.64 -8.81 -16.80
C SER A 183 -15.41 -9.43 -17.47
N GLU A 184 -14.31 -9.55 -16.75
CA GLU A 184 -13.00 -9.98 -17.27
C GLU A 184 -12.35 -10.96 -16.27
N PRO A 185 -12.93 -12.18 -16.11
CA PRO A 185 -12.50 -13.13 -15.06
C PRO A 185 -11.04 -13.57 -15.18
N ASP A 186 -10.51 -13.66 -16.40
CA ASP A 186 -9.10 -14.02 -16.63
C ASP A 186 -8.15 -12.92 -16.13
N LEU A 187 -8.50 -11.64 -16.38
CA LEU A 187 -7.75 -10.49 -15.85
C LEU A 187 -7.85 -10.43 -14.33
N ALA A 188 -9.04 -10.65 -13.77
CA ALA A 188 -9.24 -10.68 -12.31
C ALA A 188 -8.43 -11.78 -11.62
N THR A 189 -8.33 -12.95 -12.25
CA THR A 189 -7.50 -14.05 -11.77
C THR A 189 -6.03 -13.66 -11.78
N ALA A 190 -5.53 -13.12 -12.90
CA ALA A 190 -4.14 -12.68 -13.01
C ALA A 190 -3.77 -11.59 -11.99
N LEU A 191 -4.68 -10.63 -11.73
CA LEU A 191 -4.49 -9.61 -10.70
C LEU A 191 -4.46 -10.23 -9.30
N SER A 192 -5.35 -11.18 -9.02
CA SER A 192 -5.37 -11.91 -7.73
C SER A 192 -4.08 -12.71 -7.50
N ASP A 193 -3.55 -13.36 -8.54
CA ASP A 193 -2.30 -14.12 -8.47
C ASP A 193 -1.10 -13.21 -8.20
N ILE A 194 -1.07 -12.01 -8.80
CA ILE A 194 -0.03 -10.99 -8.54
C ILE A 194 -0.12 -10.51 -7.09
N MET A 195 -1.31 -10.15 -6.62
CA MET A 195 -1.52 -9.71 -5.24
C MET A 195 -1.10 -10.81 -4.24
N ALA A 196 -1.42 -12.08 -4.51
CA ALA A 196 -1.02 -13.20 -3.65
C ALA A 196 0.51 -13.45 -3.66
N SER A 197 1.17 -13.23 -4.80
CA SER A 197 2.63 -13.25 -4.88
C SER A 197 3.25 -12.13 -4.05
N ASP A 198 2.71 -10.92 -4.14
CA ASP A 198 3.15 -9.76 -3.36
C ASP A 198 2.94 -9.96 -1.86
N ASP A 199 1.80 -10.55 -1.47
CA ASP A 199 1.49 -10.92 -0.08
C ASP A 199 2.57 -11.84 0.50
N THR A 200 3.10 -12.77 -0.29
CA THR A 200 4.20 -13.64 0.14
C THR A 200 5.41 -12.80 0.56
N HIS A 201 5.81 -11.82 -0.24
CA HIS A 201 6.94 -10.95 0.05
C HIS A 201 6.66 -10.03 1.26
N TYR A 202 5.56 -9.27 1.20
CA TYR A 202 5.24 -8.29 2.23
C TYR A 202 4.90 -8.93 3.58
N CYS A 203 4.12 -10.01 3.60
CA CYS A 203 3.78 -10.70 4.86
C CYS A 203 4.92 -11.54 5.41
N ALA A 204 5.77 -12.16 4.59
CA ALA A 204 6.86 -12.99 5.12
C ALA A 204 8.08 -12.16 5.50
N GLU A 205 8.65 -11.44 4.54
CA GLU A 205 9.88 -10.66 4.74
C GLU A 205 9.60 -9.44 5.61
N GLY A 206 8.54 -8.69 5.31
CA GLY A 206 8.16 -7.50 6.07
C GLY A 206 7.81 -7.82 7.53
N ARG A 207 7.06 -8.90 7.80
CA ARG A 207 6.80 -9.36 9.18
C ARG A 207 8.09 -9.75 9.89
N THR A 208 8.98 -10.46 9.21
CA THR A 208 10.26 -10.89 9.82
C THR A 208 11.13 -9.69 10.16
N ALA A 209 11.21 -8.71 9.26
CA ALA A 209 11.94 -7.46 9.48
C ALA A 209 11.36 -6.67 10.66
N LEU A 210 10.03 -6.50 10.70
CA LEU A 210 9.33 -5.77 11.78
C LEU A 210 9.43 -6.49 13.13
N SER A 211 9.32 -7.82 13.15
CA SER A 211 9.52 -8.64 14.35
C SER A 211 10.93 -8.52 14.89
N ARG A 212 11.94 -8.57 14.02
CA ARG A 212 13.34 -8.34 14.41
C ARG A 212 13.53 -6.94 14.99
N ALA A 213 12.96 -5.92 14.36
CA ALA A 213 13.02 -4.55 14.87
C ALA A 213 12.37 -4.44 16.25
N LEU A 214 11.22 -5.08 16.47
CA LEU A 214 10.52 -5.06 17.75
C LEU A 214 11.33 -5.70 18.89
N TYR A 215 11.97 -6.85 18.65
CA TYR A 215 12.66 -7.59 19.73
C TYR A 215 14.14 -7.23 19.90
N CYS A 216 14.80 -6.77 18.85
CA CYS A 216 16.23 -6.44 18.88
C CYS A 216 16.49 -4.93 18.84
N GLY A 217 15.44 -4.14 18.67
CA GLY A 217 15.52 -2.73 18.35
C GLY A 217 15.97 -2.46 16.91
N ALA A 218 15.77 -1.22 16.46
CA ALA A 218 16.22 -0.76 15.16
C ALA A 218 16.79 0.66 15.23
N ALA A 219 18.02 0.82 14.75
CA ALA A 219 18.66 2.14 14.67
C ALA A 219 18.10 3.00 13.52
N ARG A 220 17.41 2.39 12.55
CA ARG A 220 16.87 3.08 11.37
C ARG A 220 15.49 2.52 11.04
N TYR A 221 14.61 3.41 10.61
CA TYR A 221 13.32 3.07 10.04
C TYR A 221 13.47 2.35 8.69
N ASP A 222 12.62 1.34 8.48
CA ASP A 222 12.48 0.61 7.22
C ASP A 222 11.02 0.73 6.75
N TYR A 223 10.83 1.28 5.54
CA TYR A 223 9.50 1.49 4.97
C TYR A 223 8.73 0.17 4.79
N GLY A 224 9.45 -0.95 4.68
CA GLY A 224 8.88 -2.29 4.62
C GLY A 224 7.96 -2.65 5.80
N TRP A 225 8.10 -1.96 6.94
CA TRP A 225 7.26 -2.18 8.11
C TRP A 225 5.79 -1.79 7.89
N ASN A 226 5.49 -0.95 6.90
CA ASN A 226 4.12 -0.46 6.68
C ASN A 226 3.22 -1.45 5.95
N TYR A 227 3.76 -2.48 5.31
CA TYR A 227 2.99 -3.36 4.43
C TYR A 227 2.30 -4.56 5.10
N PRO A 228 2.92 -5.28 6.07
CA PRO A 228 2.39 -6.57 6.52
C PRO A 228 0.98 -6.48 7.12
N LEU A 229 0.71 -5.47 7.96
CA LEU A 229 -0.59 -5.36 8.63
C LEU A 229 -1.68 -4.86 7.68
N PRO A 230 -1.48 -3.79 6.90
CA PRO A 230 -2.49 -3.34 5.94
C PRO A 230 -2.88 -4.37 4.89
N ARG A 231 -1.95 -5.21 4.40
CA ARG A 231 -2.28 -6.29 3.46
C ARG A 231 -3.32 -7.24 4.02
N LEU A 232 -3.13 -7.69 5.26
CA LEU A 232 -4.09 -8.58 5.92
C LEU A 232 -5.47 -7.97 6.11
N VAL A 233 -5.52 -6.66 6.35
CA VAL A 233 -6.75 -5.95 6.63
C VAL A 233 -7.51 -5.64 5.34
N ALA A 234 -6.79 -5.17 4.31
CA ALA A 234 -7.36 -4.83 3.00
C ALA A 234 -7.96 -6.04 2.28
N GLY A 235 -7.38 -7.23 2.44
CA GLY A 235 -7.87 -8.47 1.86
C GLY A 235 -9.19 -8.98 2.43
N ARG A 236 -9.74 -8.32 3.45
CA ARG A 236 -11.07 -8.63 3.98
C ARG A 236 -12.13 -7.88 3.19
N ASP A 237 -13.36 -8.38 3.19
CA ASP A 237 -14.51 -7.70 2.59
C ASP A 237 -14.90 -6.49 3.44
N ALA A 238 -14.11 -5.41 3.31
CA ALA A 238 -14.42 -4.12 3.90
C ALA A 238 -15.74 -3.61 3.34
N THR A 239 -16.66 -3.27 4.23
CA THR A 239 -17.89 -2.56 3.86
C THR A 239 -17.54 -1.19 3.27
N ARG A 240 -18.47 -0.62 2.51
CA ARG A 240 -18.33 0.75 1.98
C ARG A 240 -17.96 1.76 3.07
N ALA A 241 -18.61 1.69 4.24
CA ALA A 241 -18.35 2.60 5.35
C ALA A 241 -16.92 2.44 5.90
N GLN A 242 -16.41 1.21 5.98
CA GLN A 242 -15.03 0.95 6.40
C GLN A 242 -14.02 1.43 5.36
N ALA A 243 -14.28 1.22 4.07
CA ALA A 243 -13.44 1.76 3.01
C ALA A 243 -13.39 3.30 3.08
N GLU A 244 -14.55 3.96 3.26
CA GLU A 244 -14.58 5.42 3.39
C GLU A 244 -13.77 5.91 4.60
N ALA A 245 -13.88 5.24 5.74
CA ALA A 245 -13.06 5.54 6.92
C ALA A 245 -11.55 5.42 6.63
N VAL A 246 -11.13 4.39 5.90
CA VAL A 246 -9.72 4.22 5.46
C VAL A 246 -9.28 5.41 4.61
N PHE A 247 -10.07 5.78 3.60
CA PHE A 247 -9.72 6.87 2.68
C PHE A 247 -9.79 8.27 3.31
N ARG A 248 -10.58 8.44 4.38
CA ARG A 248 -10.60 9.66 5.19
C ARG A 248 -9.60 9.63 6.37
N ALA A 249 -8.82 8.57 6.50
CA ALA A 249 -7.89 8.33 7.58
C ALA A 249 -8.52 8.48 8.99
N ASP A 250 -9.76 8.01 9.16
CA ASP A 250 -10.42 7.95 10.46
C ASP A 250 -9.78 6.85 11.30
N ARG A 251 -8.88 7.25 12.20
CA ARG A 251 -8.11 6.33 13.06
C ARG A 251 -9.01 5.45 13.93
N ASN A 252 -10.14 5.95 14.41
CA ASN A 252 -11.00 5.18 15.31
C ASN A 252 -11.73 4.08 14.56
N ALA A 253 -12.30 4.40 13.40
CA ALA A 253 -12.96 3.42 12.55
C ALA A 253 -11.97 2.40 11.97
N VAL A 254 -10.75 2.82 11.62
CA VAL A 254 -9.72 1.89 11.18
C VAL A 254 -9.23 1.00 12.31
N ALA A 255 -9.11 1.51 13.55
CA ALA A 255 -8.77 0.64 14.69
C ALA A 255 -9.77 -0.50 14.87
N GLN A 256 -11.08 -0.21 14.74
CA GLN A 256 -12.11 -1.24 14.78
C GLN A 256 -11.99 -2.26 13.63
N LEU A 257 -11.52 -1.83 12.46
CA LEU A 257 -11.26 -2.71 11.33
C LEU A 257 -10.11 -3.68 11.64
N PHE A 258 -9.02 -3.20 12.22
CA PHE A 258 -7.92 -4.05 12.69
C PHE A 258 -8.36 -4.98 13.82
N ASP A 259 -9.15 -4.50 14.78
CA ASP A 259 -9.69 -5.33 15.86
C ASP A 259 -10.57 -6.47 15.31
N SER A 260 -11.45 -6.16 14.34
CA SER A 260 -12.25 -7.16 13.61
C SER A 260 -11.39 -8.13 12.80
N ALA A 261 -10.17 -7.70 12.45
CA ALA A 261 -9.18 -8.54 11.81
C ALA A 261 -8.49 -9.54 12.77
N GLY A 262 -8.77 -9.46 14.08
CA GLY A 262 -8.03 -10.17 15.11
C GLY A 262 -6.67 -9.54 15.40
N LEU A 263 -6.48 -8.27 15.00
CA LEU A 263 -5.28 -7.46 15.18
C LEU A 263 -5.60 -6.33 16.17
N SER A 264 -5.85 -6.68 17.44
CA SER A 264 -6.26 -5.72 18.48
C SER A 264 -5.22 -4.59 18.62
N LEU A 265 -5.59 -3.34 18.27
CA LEU A 265 -4.67 -2.19 18.29
C LEU A 265 -4.37 -1.64 19.70
N TRP A 266 -5.09 -2.14 20.71
CA TRP A 266 -5.01 -1.70 22.09
C TRP A 266 -4.81 -2.92 23.00
#